data_AF-A0A7S4VWG2-F1
#
_entry.id   AF-A0A7S4VWG2-F1
#
_cell.length_a   1.000
_cell.length_b   1.000
_cell.length_c   1.000
_cell.angle_alpha   90.00
_cell.angle_beta   90.00
_cell.angle_gamma   90.00
#
_symmetry.space_group_name_H-M   'P 1'
#
loop_
_entity.id
_entity.type
_entity.pdbx_description
1 polymer ?
#
loop_
_entity_poly.entity_id
_entity_poly.type
_entity_poly.pdbx_seq_one_letter_code
_entity_poly.pdbx_strand_id
1 'polypeptide(L)'
;AGATAAAAASRPQRSRQAGRGRAGRCVATVDAPAAPAKAGERKDLGATLPDCPSTVWKADDIDVDHLPEVAETAPLVIDALELGEKLQSGREAEYFAQQREAIMEQLQRHGAILFRNFGMMKDAAGFRAMYEALQLNPCLDPIHTSGLREMVEKKDAVYEAVNKPSLAQHFVGLHNESTFVKTATYGAFVCFKPASEGGGEFIIADGAKIINGLDKDVLRRLYERKVRISVSNLDLNFVDMLPGFMKDGVKSSLQDLILKAVAPKFDMDLEMVYGADTSNPWRLQAIEHAQSPINRHPVTGQPVWFCNLHNHSRYLRDRRPCTVPEVGMTDVYHGDLGRISPEDVR
;
A
#
# COMPACT_ATOMS: atom_id res chain seq x y z
N ALA A 1 4.65 89.90 13.60
CA ALA A 1 4.25 89.45 12.25
C ALA A 1 3.95 87.97 12.35
N GLY A 2 2.76 87.45 12.09
CA GLY A 2 1.53 87.98 11.50
C GLY A 2 0.77 86.73 11.08
N ALA A 3 -0.46 86.58 11.56
CA ALA A 3 -1.23 85.36 11.47
C ALA A 3 -1.96 85.21 10.11
N THR A 4 -2.42 83.97 9.86
CA THR A 4 -3.67 83.55 9.18
C THR A 4 -3.84 83.58 7.65
N ALA A 5 -4.68 82.59 7.24
CA ALA A 5 -5.43 82.35 6.00
C ALA A 5 -4.68 81.60 4.87
N ALA A 6 -4.95 80.32 4.53
CA ALA A 6 -6.17 79.54 4.21
C ALA A 6 -6.48 79.47 2.70
N ALA A 7 -6.43 78.25 2.14
CA ALA A 7 -7.25 77.66 1.05
C ALA A 7 -6.52 76.40 0.50
N ALA A 8 -6.95 75.16 0.77
CA ALA A 8 -7.92 74.35 -0.02
C ALA A 8 -7.38 73.98 -1.43
N ALA A 9 -7.43 72.77 -1.98
CA ALA A 9 -7.91 71.43 -1.64
C ALA A 9 -7.15 70.46 -2.60
N SER A 10 -6.79 69.23 -2.25
CA SER A 10 -7.63 68.04 -2.44
C SER A 10 -6.80 66.78 -2.12
N ARG A 11 -7.43 65.82 -1.41
CA ARG A 11 -6.95 64.45 -1.10
C ARG A 11 -7.68 63.46 -2.04
N PRO A 12 -7.30 62.16 -2.18
CA PRO A 12 -6.48 61.38 -1.24
C PRO A 12 -5.41 60.46 -1.87
N GLN A 13 -4.27 60.32 -1.18
CA GLN A 13 -3.43 59.12 -1.28
C GLN A 13 -4.09 57.98 -0.51
N ARG A 14 -4.47 56.91 -1.22
CA ARG A 14 -4.86 55.63 -0.61
C ARG A 14 -3.63 54.77 -0.33
N SER A 15 -3.42 54.54 0.96
CA SER A 15 -2.91 53.34 1.63
C SER A 15 -2.19 52.27 0.78
N ARG A 16 -0.92 52.07 1.10
CA ARG A 16 -0.24 50.77 0.96
C ARG A 16 -0.94 49.73 1.84
N GLN A 17 -1.30 48.59 1.26
CA GLN A 17 -1.46 47.36 2.02
C GLN A 17 -0.98 46.17 1.19
N ALA A 18 -0.05 45.43 1.79
CA ALA A 18 0.52 44.19 1.30
C ALA A 18 -0.48 43.04 1.48
N GLY A 19 -0.33 41.97 0.70
CA GLY A 19 -0.72 40.63 1.15
C GLY A 19 -1.39 39.72 0.13
N ARG A 20 -0.55 38.92 -0.55
CA ARG A 20 -0.75 37.49 -0.87
C ARG A 20 -2.01 37.11 -1.69
N GLY A 21 -1.77 36.97 -2.99
CA GLY A 21 -2.65 36.27 -3.92
C GLY A 21 -2.81 34.78 -3.56
N ARG A 22 -4.07 34.34 -3.65
CA ARG A 22 -4.54 32.97 -3.49
C ARG A 22 -4.18 32.19 -4.75
N ALA A 23 -3.21 31.29 -4.68
CA ALA A 23 -2.92 30.36 -5.77
C ALA A 23 -4.02 29.29 -5.81
N GLY A 24 -4.87 29.34 -6.84
CA GLY A 24 -5.81 28.25 -7.15
C GLY A 24 -5.03 27.01 -7.58
N ARG A 25 -5.33 25.86 -6.97
CA ARG A 25 -4.83 24.56 -7.42
C ARG A 25 -5.51 24.24 -8.76
N CYS A 26 -4.74 24.17 -9.83
CA CYS A 26 -5.18 23.54 -11.07
C CYS A 26 -5.47 22.06 -10.80
N VAL A 27 -6.72 21.66 -11.04
CA VAL A 27 -7.10 20.26 -11.16
C VAL A 27 -6.54 19.76 -12.49
N ALA A 28 -5.55 18.87 -12.44
CA ALA A 28 -5.06 18.20 -13.62
C ALA A 28 -6.12 17.20 -14.10
N THR A 29 -6.72 17.47 -15.24
CA THR A 29 -7.55 16.51 -15.97
C THR A 29 -6.68 15.38 -16.48
N VAL A 30 -7.15 14.14 -16.29
CA VAL A 30 -6.47 12.92 -16.74
C VAL A 30 -6.66 12.80 -18.25
N ASP A 31 -5.59 12.96 -19.02
CA ASP A 31 -5.65 12.70 -20.47
C ASP A 31 -5.80 11.19 -20.74
N ALA A 32 -6.57 10.89 -21.79
CA ALA A 32 -6.85 9.55 -22.29
C ALA A 32 -5.56 8.78 -22.68
N PRO A 33 -5.58 7.43 -22.69
CA PRO A 33 -4.38 6.64 -22.96
C PRO A 33 -3.85 6.88 -24.38
N ALA A 34 -2.55 7.19 -24.46
CA ALA A 34 -1.83 7.36 -25.71
C ALA A 34 -1.68 6.04 -26.48
N ALA A 35 -1.58 6.16 -27.81
CA ALA A 35 -1.44 5.10 -28.81
C ALA A 35 -0.31 4.08 -28.51
N PRO A 36 -0.38 2.83 -29.04
CA PRO A 36 0.49 1.75 -28.65
C PRO A 36 1.95 2.01 -29.05
N ALA A 37 2.84 1.99 -28.06
CA ALA A 37 4.28 2.07 -28.28
C ALA A 37 4.78 0.81 -29.00
N LYS A 38 5.64 0.99 -30.02
CA LYS A 38 6.44 -0.09 -30.61
C LYS A 38 7.20 -0.82 -29.48
N ALA A 39 7.33 -2.15 -29.60
CA ALA A 39 8.00 -3.03 -28.62
C ALA A 39 9.22 -2.31 -27.99
N GLY A 40 9.05 -1.93 -26.73
CA GLY A 40 9.83 -0.87 -26.10
C GLY A 40 11.29 -1.24 -25.97
N GLU A 41 12.17 -0.30 -26.31
CA GLU A 41 13.55 -0.30 -25.84
C GLU A 41 13.56 -0.50 -24.32
N ARG A 42 14.49 -1.35 -23.85
CA ARG A 42 14.80 -1.53 -22.43
C ARG A 42 15.06 -0.14 -21.83
N LYS A 43 14.11 0.36 -21.05
CA LYS A 43 14.26 1.67 -20.42
C LYS A 43 15.35 1.53 -19.35
N ASP A 44 16.51 2.11 -19.58
CA ASP A 44 17.53 2.23 -18.54
C ASP A 44 16.88 3.01 -17.38
N LEU A 45 16.67 2.31 -16.26
CA LEU A 45 16.07 2.87 -15.05
C LEU A 45 17.05 3.85 -14.36
N GLY A 46 18.28 3.96 -14.87
CA GLY A 46 19.31 4.83 -14.33
C GLY A 46 19.60 4.52 -12.87
N ALA A 47 19.87 5.57 -12.08
CA ALA A 47 20.11 5.44 -10.64
C ALA A 47 18.83 5.50 -9.79
N THR A 48 17.63 5.68 -10.38
CA THR A 48 16.42 5.99 -9.58
C THR A 48 15.16 5.48 -10.26
N LEU A 49 14.50 4.52 -9.63
CA LEU A 49 13.16 4.08 -9.99
C LEU A 49 12.15 5.22 -9.75
N PRO A 50 11.11 5.37 -10.60
CA PRO A 50 10.03 6.30 -10.33
C PRO A 50 9.24 5.86 -9.11
N ASP A 51 8.69 6.80 -8.35
CA ASP A 51 7.77 6.49 -7.24
C ASP A 51 6.55 5.69 -7.73
N CYS A 52 6.04 4.79 -6.89
CA CYS A 52 4.75 4.16 -7.16
C CYS A 52 3.62 5.20 -7.20
N PRO A 53 2.61 5.00 -8.05
CA PRO A 53 1.53 5.95 -8.19
C PRO A 53 0.73 6.08 -6.88
N SER A 54 0.11 7.24 -6.69
CA SER A 54 -0.78 7.46 -5.56
C SER A 54 -1.97 6.51 -5.61
N THR A 55 -2.40 6.01 -4.45
CA THR A 55 -3.61 5.21 -4.35
C THR A 55 -4.83 6.04 -4.73
N VAL A 56 -5.65 5.49 -5.63
CA VAL A 56 -6.95 6.08 -5.99
C VAL A 56 -8.05 5.36 -5.20
N TRP A 57 -8.72 6.11 -4.33
CA TRP A 57 -9.84 5.62 -3.55
C TRP A 57 -11.17 5.93 -4.26
N LYS A 58 -11.87 4.88 -4.68
CA LYS A 58 -13.23 4.89 -5.27
C LYS A 58 -14.13 3.96 -4.47
N ALA A 59 -14.25 4.27 -3.19
CA ALA A 59 -14.89 3.42 -2.20
C ALA A 59 -16.34 3.82 -1.88
N ASP A 60 -16.81 4.95 -2.39
CA ASP A 60 -18.16 5.44 -2.10
C ASP A 60 -19.23 4.62 -2.84
N ASP A 61 -20.42 4.58 -2.25
CA ASP A 61 -21.64 3.99 -2.82
C ASP A 61 -21.47 2.53 -3.31
N ILE A 62 -20.74 1.70 -2.55
CA ILE A 62 -20.64 0.27 -2.79
C ILE A 62 -21.82 -0.42 -2.08
N ASP A 63 -22.68 -1.07 -2.86
CA ASP A 63 -23.73 -1.94 -2.34
C ASP A 63 -23.13 -3.27 -1.90
N VAL A 64 -22.80 -3.37 -0.61
CA VAL A 64 -22.19 -4.56 0.00
C VAL A 64 -23.15 -5.75 0.10
N ASP A 65 -24.45 -5.49 -0.03
CA ASP A 65 -25.51 -6.50 0.00
C ASP A 65 -25.71 -7.14 -1.39
N HIS A 66 -25.42 -6.41 -2.46
CA HIS A 66 -25.54 -6.87 -3.85
C HIS A 66 -24.20 -6.78 -4.61
N LEU A 67 -23.20 -7.52 -4.13
CA LEU A 67 -21.90 -7.61 -4.79
C LEU A 67 -21.95 -8.45 -6.07
N PRO A 68 -21.16 -8.11 -7.11
CA PRO A 68 -21.03 -8.94 -8.29
C PRO A 68 -20.50 -10.34 -7.96
N GLU A 69 -21.05 -11.36 -8.63
CA GLU A 69 -20.54 -12.73 -8.54
C GLU A 69 -19.11 -12.83 -9.09
N VAL A 70 -18.32 -13.71 -8.49
CA VAL A 70 -16.96 -14.01 -8.94
C VAL A 70 -16.95 -15.39 -9.59
N ALA A 71 -17.02 -15.40 -10.93
CA ALA A 71 -17.10 -16.63 -11.70
C ALA A 71 -15.75 -17.34 -11.87
N GLU A 72 -14.65 -16.61 -11.83
CA GLU A 72 -13.33 -17.12 -12.22
C GLU A 72 -12.51 -17.58 -11.01
N THR A 73 -11.53 -18.46 -11.26
CA THR A 73 -10.58 -18.93 -10.25
C THR A 73 -9.22 -18.28 -10.44
N ALA A 74 -8.58 -17.92 -9.33
CA ALA A 74 -7.20 -17.46 -9.25
C ALA A 74 -6.32 -18.54 -8.58
N PRO A 75 -5.07 -18.76 -9.03
CA PRO A 75 -4.46 -18.17 -10.22
C PRO A 75 -4.81 -18.96 -11.50
N LEU A 76 -4.82 -18.30 -12.65
CA LEU A 76 -4.68 -19.00 -13.93
C LEU A 76 -3.26 -19.55 -14.03
N VAL A 77 -3.10 -20.83 -14.39
CA VAL A 77 -1.77 -21.42 -14.61
C VAL A 77 -1.44 -21.36 -16.10
N ILE A 78 -0.29 -20.79 -16.43
CA ILE A 78 0.30 -20.86 -17.76
C ILE A 78 1.60 -21.64 -17.62
N ASP A 79 1.61 -22.89 -18.10
CA ASP A 79 2.74 -23.80 -17.98
C ASP A 79 3.49 -23.92 -19.31
N ALA A 80 4.79 -23.60 -19.31
CA ALA A 80 5.64 -23.72 -20.48
C ALA A 80 5.68 -25.14 -21.08
N LEU A 81 5.53 -26.18 -20.25
CA LEU A 81 5.48 -27.58 -20.72
C LEU A 81 4.19 -27.89 -21.48
N GLU A 82 3.09 -27.21 -21.16
CA GLU A 82 1.80 -27.39 -21.82
C GLU A 82 1.69 -26.58 -23.12
N LEU A 83 2.50 -25.52 -23.27
CA LEU A 83 2.54 -24.72 -24.49
C LEU A 83 3.14 -25.47 -25.69
N GLY A 84 4.01 -26.45 -25.45
CA GLY A 84 4.61 -27.29 -26.48
C GLY A 84 5.25 -26.47 -27.61
N GLU A 85 4.89 -26.77 -28.86
CA GLU A 85 5.43 -26.10 -30.05
C GLU A 85 5.14 -24.59 -30.12
N LYS A 86 4.17 -24.09 -29.35
CA LYS A 86 3.87 -22.64 -29.28
C LYS A 86 4.98 -21.86 -28.58
N LEU A 87 5.83 -22.51 -27.79
CA LEU A 87 6.95 -21.89 -27.09
C LEU A 87 8.27 -22.45 -27.66
N GLN A 88 8.86 -21.71 -28.59
CA GLN A 88 10.18 -22.08 -29.12
C GLN A 88 11.27 -21.89 -28.07
N SER A 89 12.15 -22.90 -27.94
CA SER A 89 13.28 -22.85 -27.01
C SER A 89 14.14 -21.60 -27.24
N GLY A 90 14.44 -20.86 -26.16
CA GLY A 90 15.22 -19.63 -26.22
C GLY A 90 14.48 -18.40 -26.76
N ARG A 91 13.18 -18.50 -27.05
CA ARG A 91 12.33 -17.43 -27.60
C ARG A 91 11.23 -16.98 -26.63
N GLU A 92 11.39 -17.27 -25.34
CA GLU A 92 10.36 -17.00 -24.33
C GLU A 92 10.01 -15.51 -24.20
N ALA A 93 10.98 -14.60 -24.33
CA ALA A 93 10.73 -13.15 -24.35
C ALA A 93 9.79 -12.74 -25.47
N GLU A 94 9.95 -13.34 -26.65
CA GLU A 94 9.12 -13.04 -27.80
C GLU A 94 7.72 -13.61 -27.64
N TYR A 95 7.59 -14.77 -27.00
CA TYR A 95 6.29 -15.31 -26.60
C TYR A 95 5.55 -14.32 -25.71
N PHE A 96 6.18 -13.81 -24.64
CA PHE A 96 5.55 -12.82 -23.76
C PHE A 96 5.18 -11.53 -24.49
N ALA A 97 6.05 -11.04 -25.38
CA ALA A 97 5.78 -9.83 -26.15
C ALA A 97 4.60 -10.02 -27.14
N GLN A 98 4.51 -11.17 -27.80
CA GLN A 98 3.45 -11.51 -28.75
C GLN A 98 2.12 -11.80 -28.04
N GLN A 99 2.17 -12.45 -26.87
CA GLN A 99 0.99 -12.82 -26.09
C GLN A 99 0.60 -11.76 -25.06
N ARG A 100 1.30 -10.62 -24.99
CA ARG A 100 1.09 -9.57 -23.99
C ARG A 100 -0.39 -9.23 -23.80
N GLU A 101 -1.09 -8.92 -24.88
CA GLU A 101 -2.49 -8.48 -24.80
C GLU A 101 -3.39 -9.56 -24.21
N ALA A 102 -3.25 -10.80 -24.69
CA ALA A 102 -3.98 -11.94 -24.16
C ALA A 102 -3.61 -12.20 -22.69
N ILE A 103 -2.33 -12.16 -22.33
CA ILE A 103 -1.86 -12.35 -20.95
C ILE A 103 -2.42 -11.27 -20.02
N MET A 104 -2.40 -10.01 -20.43
CA MET A 104 -2.92 -8.90 -19.62
C MET A 104 -4.45 -8.96 -19.48
N GLU A 105 -5.17 -9.40 -20.52
CA GLU A 105 -6.60 -9.67 -20.44
C GLU A 105 -6.89 -10.82 -19.46
N GLN A 106 -6.14 -11.92 -19.55
CA GLN A 106 -6.26 -13.05 -18.62
C GLN A 106 -5.92 -12.62 -17.18
N LEU A 107 -4.89 -11.79 -16.98
CA LEU A 107 -4.53 -11.28 -15.66
C LEU A 107 -5.65 -10.43 -15.08
N GLN A 108 -6.27 -9.57 -15.90
CA GLN A 108 -7.41 -8.77 -15.46
C GLN A 108 -8.63 -9.63 -15.13
N ARG A 109 -8.86 -10.71 -15.87
CA ARG A 109 -9.99 -11.64 -15.67
C ARG A 109 -9.82 -12.53 -14.44
N HIS A 110 -8.63 -13.08 -14.23
CA HIS A 110 -8.34 -14.05 -13.18
C HIS A 110 -7.73 -13.43 -11.92
N GLY A 111 -7.29 -12.17 -11.96
CA GLY A 111 -6.63 -11.47 -10.84
C GLY A 111 -5.19 -11.89 -10.58
N ALA A 112 -4.82 -13.13 -10.89
CA ALA A 112 -3.44 -13.63 -10.79
C ALA A 112 -3.13 -14.69 -11.85
N ILE A 113 -1.89 -14.70 -12.33
CA ILE A 113 -1.34 -15.73 -13.21
C ILE A 113 -0.10 -16.36 -12.56
N LEU A 114 -0.05 -17.68 -12.54
CA LEU A 114 1.15 -18.45 -12.22
C LEU A 114 1.81 -18.90 -13.53
N PHE A 115 2.94 -18.29 -13.86
CA PHE A 115 3.81 -18.79 -14.93
C PHE A 115 4.70 -19.91 -14.39
N ARG A 116 4.57 -21.12 -14.95
CA ARG A 116 5.31 -22.31 -14.50
C ARG A 116 6.24 -22.84 -15.59
N ASN A 117 7.39 -23.37 -15.18
CA ASN A 117 8.37 -24.06 -16.03
C ASN A 117 9.06 -23.23 -17.13
N PHE A 118 8.95 -21.90 -17.11
CA PHE A 118 9.69 -21.02 -18.02
C PHE A 118 11.18 -20.99 -17.67
N GLY A 119 12.04 -21.15 -18.68
CA GLY A 119 13.49 -21.14 -18.52
C GLY A 119 14.07 -19.73 -18.33
N MET A 120 13.40 -18.70 -18.85
CA MET A 120 13.84 -17.31 -18.81
C MET A 120 13.88 -16.74 -17.40
N MET A 121 12.92 -17.06 -16.53
CA MET A 121 12.78 -16.39 -15.22
C MET A 121 13.61 -17.05 -14.10
N LYS A 122 14.72 -17.73 -14.43
CA LYS A 122 15.59 -18.40 -13.45
C LYS A 122 16.56 -17.46 -12.73
N ASP A 123 16.70 -16.23 -13.21
CA ASP A 123 17.52 -15.19 -12.61
C ASP A 123 16.84 -13.82 -12.69
N ALA A 124 17.43 -12.81 -12.02
CA ALA A 124 16.88 -11.45 -11.95
C ALA A 124 16.77 -10.78 -13.33
N ALA A 125 17.75 -11.00 -14.21
CA ALA A 125 17.78 -10.38 -15.53
C ALA A 125 16.67 -10.92 -16.44
N GLY A 126 16.46 -12.24 -16.43
CA GLY A 126 15.40 -12.87 -17.20
C GLY A 126 14.00 -12.61 -16.63
N PHE A 127 13.86 -12.55 -15.30
CA PHE A 127 12.62 -12.08 -14.67
C PHE A 127 12.28 -10.64 -15.08
N ARG A 128 13.27 -9.75 -15.07
CA ARG A 128 13.13 -8.38 -15.56
C ARG A 128 12.71 -8.33 -17.04
N ALA A 129 13.33 -9.15 -17.88
CA ALA A 129 13.01 -9.22 -19.31
C ALA A 129 11.57 -9.67 -19.57
N MET A 130 11.03 -10.63 -18.79
CA MET A 130 9.62 -11.01 -18.86
C MET A 130 8.70 -9.84 -18.50
N TYR A 131 9.01 -9.13 -17.41
CA TYR A 131 8.23 -7.98 -16.95
C TYR A 131 8.18 -6.85 -18.02
N GLU A 132 9.31 -6.61 -18.70
CA GLU A 132 9.40 -5.64 -19.80
C GLU A 132 8.66 -6.12 -21.06
N ALA A 133 8.73 -7.41 -21.39
CA ALA A 133 8.00 -7.97 -22.53
C ALA A 133 6.48 -7.80 -22.38
N LEU A 134 5.98 -7.87 -21.14
CA LEU A 134 4.58 -7.55 -20.79
C LEU A 134 4.28 -6.05 -20.73
N GLN A 135 5.28 -5.19 -20.94
CA GLN A 135 5.18 -3.72 -20.81
C GLN A 135 4.71 -3.25 -19.42
N LEU A 136 5.07 -4.02 -18.39
CA LEU A 136 4.86 -3.61 -17.02
C LEU A 136 6.00 -2.66 -16.61
N ASN A 137 5.65 -1.54 -15.99
CA ASN A 137 6.62 -0.54 -15.53
C ASN A 137 6.85 -0.70 -14.03
N PRO A 138 8.11 -0.91 -13.60
CA PRO A 138 8.40 -1.02 -12.18
C PRO A 138 8.28 0.37 -11.53
N CYS A 139 8.01 0.37 -10.24
CA CYS A 139 8.13 1.57 -9.41
C CYS A 139 8.96 1.26 -8.16
N LEU A 140 9.40 2.32 -7.51
CA LEU A 140 10.11 2.27 -6.25
C LEU A 140 9.17 1.78 -5.16
N ASP A 141 9.54 0.68 -4.49
CA ASP A 141 8.75 0.09 -3.41
C ASP A 141 8.39 1.17 -2.37
N PRO A 142 7.10 1.41 -2.05
CA PRO A 142 6.72 2.43 -1.08
C PRO A 142 7.32 2.23 0.31
N ILE A 143 7.75 1.01 0.65
CA ILE A 143 8.42 0.70 1.91
C ILE A 143 9.94 0.54 1.77
N HIS A 144 10.56 0.95 0.66
CA HIS A 144 12.01 0.83 0.44
C HIS A 144 12.87 1.50 1.54
N THR A 145 12.36 2.53 2.21
CA THR A 145 13.02 3.22 3.33
C THR A 145 12.92 2.48 4.67
N SER A 146 12.10 1.43 4.76
CA SER A 146 11.91 0.66 6.00
C SER A 146 13.10 -0.24 6.36
N GLY A 147 13.96 -0.56 5.39
CA GLY A 147 15.07 -1.51 5.57
C GLY A 147 14.64 -2.97 5.70
N LEU A 148 13.37 -3.29 5.38
CA LEU A 148 12.85 -4.66 5.42
C LEU A 148 13.26 -5.49 4.20
N ARG A 149 13.43 -4.85 3.04
CA ARG A 149 13.77 -5.51 1.77
C ARG A 149 15.08 -4.95 1.21
N GLU A 150 15.93 -5.83 0.73
CA GLU A 150 17.16 -5.47 0.02
C GLU A 150 16.94 -5.62 -1.48
N MET A 151 17.44 -4.66 -2.27
CA MET A 151 17.43 -4.78 -3.73
C MET A 151 18.47 -5.81 -4.16
N VAL A 152 18.07 -6.78 -4.98
CA VAL A 152 18.98 -7.76 -5.57
C VAL A 152 19.95 -7.05 -6.51
N GLU A 153 19.43 -6.22 -7.41
CA GLU A 153 20.20 -5.30 -8.26
C GLU A 153 19.39 -4.01 -8.50
N LYS A 154 20.00 -2.83 -8.25
CA LYS A 154 19.31 -1.53 -8.37
C LYS A 154 18.70 -1.27 -9.74
N LYS A 155 19.36 -1.73 -10.81
CA LYS A 155 18.96 -1.52 -12.21
C LYS A 155 17.79 -2.42 -12.66
N ASP A 156 17.46 -3.47 -11.91
CA ASP A 156 16.46 -4.46 -12.35
C ASP A 156 15.15 -4.34 -11.57
N ALA A 157 15.08 -3.45 -10.56
CA ALA A 157 13.89 -3.27 -9.71
C ALA A 157 13.39 -4.55 -9.04
N VAL A 158 14.30 -5.51 -8.81
CA VAL A 158 14.01 -6.78 -8.15
C VAL A 158 14.46 -6.68 -6.69
N TYR A 159 13.54 -6.98 -5.78
CA TYR A 159 13.76 -6.94 -4.35
C TYR A 159 13.70 -8.36 -3.81
N GLU A 160 14.59 -8.67 -2.85
CA GLU A 160 14.45 -9.90 -2.09
C GLU A 160 13.31 -9.71 -1.08
N ALA A 161 12.35 -10.64 -1.10
CA ALA A 161 11.38 -10.75 -0.02
C ALA A 161 12.13 -10.98 1.30
N VAL A 162 11.50 -10.65 2.44
CA VAL A 162 12.15 -10.75 3.75
C VAL A 162 12.65 -12.19 4.00
N ASN A 163 13.96 -12.40 3.90
CA ASN A 163 14.60 -13.72 3.98
C ASN A 163 15.63 -13.78 5.11
N LYS A 164 15.22 -13.34 6.31
CA LYS A 164 16.06 -13.40 7.50
C LYS A 164 15.86 -14.76 8.18
N PRO A 165 16.92 -15.51 8.53
CA PRO A 165 16.76 -16.79 9.24
C PRO A 165 15.95 -16.69 10.54
N SER A 166 16.05 -15.55 11.24
CA SER A 166 15.26 -15.28 12.45
C SER A 166 13.75 -15.17 12.21
N LEU A 167 13.33 -15.01 10.95
CA LEU A 167 11.94 -14.89 10.52
C LEU A 167 11.47 -16.13 9.74
N ALA A 168 12.23 -17.22 9.72
CA ALA A 168 11.88 -18.44 8.98
C ALA A 168 10.57 -19.11 9.45
N GLN A 169 10.13 -18.83 10.68
CA GLN A 169 8.86 -19.30 11.25
C GLN A 169 7.78 -18.19 11.32
N HIS A 170 8.04 -17.04 10.70
CA HIS A 170 7.12 -15.92 10.71
C HIS A 170 6.03 -16.10 9.64
N PHE A 171 4.77 -16.02 10.06
CA PHE A 171 3.63 -16.05 9.16
C PHE A 171 3.20 -14.62 8.82
N VAL A 172 3.44 -14.22 7.57
CA VAL A 172 2.97 -12.95 7.03
C VAL A 172 1.48 -13.07 6.73
N GLY A 173 0.64 -12.25 7.38
CA GLY A 173 -0.79 -12.28 7.14
C GLY A 173 -1.15 -11.71 5.77
N LEU A 174 -2.30 -12.13 5.21
CA LEU A 174 -2.82 -11.57 3.97
C LEU A 174 -2.96 -10.04 4.05
N HIS A 175 -2.45 -9.38 3.01
CA HIS A 175 -2.46 -7.93 2.84
C HIS A 175 -2.38 -7.59 1.36
N ASN A 176 -2.67 -6.34 1.03
CA ASN A 176 -2.28 -5.72 -0.23
C ASN A 176 -1.00 -4.91 0.00
N GLU A 177 -0.13 -4.86 -1.01
CA GLU A 177 1.12 -4.11 -0.93
C GLU A 177 0.83 -2.60 -0.91
N SER A 178 1.13 -1.95 0.22
CA SER A 178 1.02 -0.50 0.44
C SER A 178 -0.31 0.10 -0.04
N THR A 179 -1.38 -0.02 0.75
CA THR A 179 -2.72 0.41 0.30
C THR A 179 -2.95 1.91 0.35
N PHE A 180 -2.41 2.62 1.34
CA PHE A 180 -2.98 3.92 1.71
C PHE A 180 -2.56 5.11 0.84
N VAL A 181 -1.26 5.41 0.76
CA VAL A 181 -0.73 6.60 0.06
C VAL A 181 -0.31 6.30 -1.37
N LYS A 182 0.43 5.20 -1.56
CA LYS A 182 1.00 4.77 -2.84
C LYS A 182 0.84 3.27 -2.99
N THR A 183 0.33 2.82 -4.14
CA THR A 183 0.13 1.40 -4.44
C THR A 183 0.41 1.11 -5.90
N ALA A 184 0.96 -0.06 -6.21
CA ALA A 184 1.10 -0.53 -7.58
C ALA A 184 -0.13 -1.35 -7.98
N THR A 185 -0.63 -1.18 -9.21
CA THR A 185 -1.73 -2.00 -9.73
C THR A 185 -1.36 -3.47 -9.85
N TYR A 186 -0.09 -3.76 -10.13
CA TYR A 186 0.42 -5.11 -10.35
C TYR A 186 1.65 -5.36 -9.48
N GLY A 187 1.73 -6.57 -8.92
CA GLY A 187 2.93 -7.13 -8.30
C GLY A 187 3.35 -8.38 -9.06
N ALA A 188 4.65 -8.67 -9.07
CA ALA A 188 5.18 -9.90 -9.65
C ALA A 188 6.18 -10.53 -8.68
N PHE A 189 6.09 -11.84 -8.53
CA PHE A 189 6.94 -12.63 -7.65
C PHE A 189 7.64 -13.73 -8.46
N VAL A 190 8.85 -14.08 -8.05
CA VAL A 190 9.65 -15.13 -8.70
C VAL A 190 10.39 -15.94 -7.66
N CYS A 191 10.43 -17.25 -7.87
CA CYS A 191 11.16 -18.18 -7.02
C CYS A 191 12.47 -18.58 -7.70
N PHE A 192 13.59 -17.94 -7.33
CA PHE A 192 14.92 -18.36 -7.80
C PHE A 192 15.46 -19.59 -7.05
N LYS A 193 15.04 -19.75 -5.79
CA LYS A 193 15.46 -20.86 -4.93
C LYS A 193 14.26 -21.35 -4.10
N PRO A 194 13.78 -22.58 -4.33
CA PRO A 194 12.75 -23.19 -3.48
C PRO A 194 13.21 -23.35 -2.02
N ALA A 195 12.27 -23.38 -1.09
CA ALA A 195 12.54 -23.68 0.31
C ALA A 195 13.15 -25.09 0.47
N SER A 196 14.13 -25.24 1.36
CA SER A 196 14.85 -26.52 1.56
C SER A 196 14.11 -27.50 2.48
N GLU A 197 13.24 -27.01 3.36
CA GLU A 197 12.59 -27.82 4.41
C GLU A 197 11.05 -27.78 4.34
N GLY A 198 10.49 -27.28 3.22
CA GLY A 198 9.07 -26.99 3.05
C GLY A 198 8.67 -25.60 3.57
N GLY A 199 7.45 -25.15 3.26
CA GLY A 199 7.01 -23.80 3.57
C GLY A 199 7.48 -22.76 2.55
N GLY A 200 7.29 -21.47 2.90
CA GLY A 200 7.70 -20.34 2.06
C GLY A 200 6.82 -20.12 0.83
N GLU A 201 5.67 -20.79 0.75
CA GLU A 201 4.70 -20.57 -0.31
C GLU A 201 4.07 -19.18 -0.18
N PHE A 202 3.88 -18.51 -1.32
CA PHE A 202 3.03 -17.33 -1.37
C PHE A 202 1.57 -17.76 -1.32
N ILE A 203 0.86 -17.28 -0.30
CA ILE A 203 -0.59 -17.42 -0.21
C ILE A 203 -1.23 -16.23 -0.91
N ILE A 204 -2.11 -16.51 -1.86
CA ILE A 204 -2.90 -15.50 -2.55
C ILE A 204 -4.38 -15.71 -2.26
N ALA A 205 -5.12 -14.61 -2.20
CA ALA A 205 -6.56 -14.63 -2.04
C ALA A 205 -7.20 -13.61 -2.97
N ASP A 206 -8.35 -13.95 -3.53
CA ASP A 206 -9.12 -13.07 -4.40
C ASP A 206 -9.93 -12.08 -3.55
N GLY A 207 -9.60 -10.80 -3.67
CA GLY A 207 -10.26 -9.72 -2.92
C GLY A 207 -11.76 -9.61 -3.17
N ALA A 208 -12.24 -9.94 -4.38
CA ALA A 208 -13.67 -9.98 -4.69
C ALA A 208 -14.35 -11.19 -4.03
N LYS A 209 -13.67 -12.35 -3.98
CA LYS A 209 -14.19 -13.52 -3.25
C LYS A 209 -14.22 -13.31 -1.75
N ILE A 210 -13.24 -12.61 -1.19
CA ILE A 210 -13.22 -12.27 0.25
C ILE A 210 -14.50 -11.53 0.63
N ILE A 211 -14.84 -10.43 -0.05
CA ILE A 211 -16.05 -9.65 0.29
C ILE A 211 -17.37 -10.37 -0.04
N ASN A 212 -17.35 -11.30 -1.00
CA ASN A 212 -18.51 -12.16 -1.27
C ASN A 212 -18.71 -13.23 -0.19
N GLY A 213 -17.62 -13.78 0.36
CA GLY A 213 -17.65 -14.83 1.37
C GLY A 213 -17.74 -14.36 2.82
N LEU A 214 -17.46 -13.08 3.09
CA LEU A 214 -17.63 -12.48 4.42
C LEU A 214 -19.10 -12.41 4.81
N ASP A 215 -19.37 -12.60 6.11
CA ASP A 215 -20.67 -12.32 6.70
C ASP A 215 -21.10 -10.87 6.39
N LYS A 216 -22.33 -10.70 5.89
CA LYS A 216 -22.79 -9.41 5.36
C LYS A 216 -22.98 -8.36 6.45
N ASP A 217 -23.35 -8.76 7.66
CA ASP A 217 -23.47 -7.82 8.77
C ASP A 217 -22.08 -7.36 9.24
N VAL A 218 -21.10 -8.26 9.27
CA VAL A 218 -19.68 -7.92 9.52
C VAL A 218 -19.16 -6.97 8.45
N LEU A 219 -19.33 -7.31 7.17
CA LEU A 219 -18.86 -6.50 6.06
C LEU A 219 -19.48 -5.09 6.08
N ARG A 220 -20.80 -5.00 6.33
CA ARG A 220 -21.51 -3.72 6.45
C ARG A 220 -20.94 -2.88 7.58
N ARG A 221 -20.75 -3.47 8.78
CA ARG A 221 -20.13 -2.75 9.92
C ARG A 221 -18.73 -2.24 9.58
N LEU A 222 -17.89 -3.05 8.97
CA LEU A 222 -16.52 -2.66 8.61
C LEU A 222 -16.51 -1.57 7.52
N TYR A 223 -17.40 -1.67 6.55
CA TYR A 223 -17.52 -0.70 5.46
C TYR A 223 -18.03 0.66 5.96
N GLU A 224 -19.17 0.68 6.66
CA GLU A 224 -19.80 1.92 7.15
C GLU A 224 -18.96 2.62 8.21
N ARG A 225 -18.39 1.85 9.14
CA ARG A 225 -17.56 2.42 10.22
C ARG A 225 -16.13 2.65 9.81
N LYS A 226 -15.71 2.22 8.61
CA LYS A 226 -14.33 2.25 8.13
C LYS A 226 -13.37 1.46 9.04
N VAL A 227 -12.12 1.36 8.60
CA VAL A 227 -11.03 0.68 9.31
C VAL A 227 -9.86 1.64 9.49
N ARG A 228 -9.15 1.50 10.62
CA ARG A 228 -7.89 2.16 10.94
C ARG A 228 -6.89 1.13 11.42
N ILE A 229 -5.65 1.24 10.99
CA ILE A 229 -4.58 0.28 11.29
C ILE A 229 -3.48 0.99 12.08
N SER A 230 -3.15 0.45 13.25
CA SER A 230 -1.97 0.86 14.02
C SER A 230 -0.74 0.14 13.46
N VAL A 231 0.14 0.87 12.79
CA VAL A 231 1.34 0.32 12.13
C VAL A 231 2.57 0.33 13.03
N SER A 232 2.55 1.11 14.12
CA SER A 232 3.60 1.10 15.14
C SER A 232 3.04 1.51 16.50
N ASN A 233 3.65 0.99 17.57
CA ASN A 233 3.30 1.30 18.95
C ASN A 233 4.58 1.60 19.73
N LEU A 234 4.55 2.65 20.55
CA LEU A 234 5.62 3.01 21.47
C LEU A 234 5.06 3.11 22.89
N ASP A 235 5.56 2.25 23.78
CA ASP A 235 5.17 2.24 25.18
C ASP A 235 6.02 3.23 25.98
N LEU A 236 5.38 4.30 26.47
CA LEU A 236 6.04 5.40 27.17
C LEU A 236 5.86 5.32 28.68
N ASN A 237 5.99 4.10 29.23
CA ASN A 237 5.70 3.81 30.63
C ASN A 237 6.57 4.63 31.62
N PHE A 238 7.72 5.14 31.18
CA PHE A 238 8.55 6.05 32.00
C PHE A 238 7.83 7.36 32.35
N VAL A 239 6.81 7.78 31.58
CA VAL A 239 6.04 8.99 31.88
C VAL A 239 5.32 8.87 33.22
N ASP A 240 4.99 7.65 33.66
CA ASP A 240 4.41 7.45 34.99
C ASP A 240 5.35 7.75 36.14
N MET A 241 6.66 7.68 35.89
CA MET A 241 7.70 8.00 36.86
C MET A 241 7.92 9.51 37.00
N LEU A 242 7.26 10.34 36.19
CA LEU A 242 7.39 11.80 36.24
C LEU A 242 6.38 12.44 37.21
N PRO A 243 6.76 13.56 37.87
CA PRO A 243 5.82 14.39 38.63
C PRO A 243 4.62 14.85 37.78
N GLY A 244 3.42 14.85 38.37
CA GLY A 244 2.15 15.07 37.65
C GLY A 244 2.09 16.31 36.76
N PHE A 245 2.70 17.43 37.19
CA PHE A 245 2.73 18.69 36.43
C PHE A 245 3.59 18.63 35.15
N MET A 246 4.45 17.61 35.00
CA MET A 246 5.27 17.41 33.79
C MET A 246 4.67 16.42 32.80
N LYS A 247 3.69 15.58 33.22
CA LYS A 247 3.19 14.47 32.39
C LYS A 247 2.56 14.95 31.07
N ASP A 248 1.75 16.00 31.11
CA ASP A 248 1.05 16.51 29.93
C ASP A 248 1.98 17.25 28.94
N GLY A 249 2.95 18.02 29.45
CA GLY A 249 3.93 18.72 28.62
C GLY A 249 4.96 17.79 27.94
N VAL A 250 5.26 16.66 28.59
CA VAL A 250 6.13 15.62 28.01
C VAL A 250 5.42 14.84 26.91
N LYS A 251 4.12 14.55 27.06
CA LYS A 251 3.31 13.85 26.05
C LYS A 251 3.33 14.57 24.70
N SER A 252 3.04 15.87 24.67
CA SER A 252 3.02 16.65 23.42
C SER A 252 4.40 16.79 22.81
N SER A 253 5.42 17.09 23.63
CA SER A 253 6.80 17.27 23.16
C SER A 253 7.39 16.00 22.57
N LEU A 254 7.06 14.83 23.15
CA LEU A 254 7.54 13.55 22.68
C LEU A 254 6.80 13.08 21.41
N GLN A 255 5.50 13.33 21.33
CA GLN A 255 4.71 13.07 20.13
C GLN A 255 5.27 13.83 18.92
N ASP A 256 5.60 15.12 19.08
CA ASP A 256 6.22 15.94 18.03
C ASP A 256 7.61 15.43 17.63
N LEU A 257 8.42 14.98 18.60
CA LEU A 257 9.76 14.43 18.33
C LEU A 257 9.68 13.13 17.54
N ILE A 258 8.76 12.23 17.92
CA ILE A 258 8.55 10.96 17.25
C ILE A 258 8.02 11.18 15.84
N LEU A 259 7.04 12.08 15.67
CA LEU A 259 6.53 12.44 14.35
C LEU A 259 7.67 12.94 13.45
N LYS A 260 8.54 13.83 13.94
CA LYS A 260 9.72 14.30 13.20
C LYS A 260 10.74 13.20 12.85
N ALA A 261 10.83 12.14 13.67
CA ALA A 261 11.77 11.04 13.45
C ALA A 261 11.20 9.92 12.55
N VAL A 262 9.88 9.72 12.57
CA VAL A 262 9.18 8.65 11.86
C VAL A 262 8.62 9.11 10.52
N ALA A 263 8.06 10.32 10.42
CA ALA A 263 7.47 10.84 9.18
C ALA A 263 8.46 10.88 7.99
N PRO A 264 9.77 11.12 8.15
CA PRO A 264 10.71 11.03 7.04
C PRO A 264 11.05 9.59 6.61
N LYS A 265 10.77 8.59 7.46
CA LYS A 265 11.16 7.18 7.23
C LYS A 265 10.06 6.36 6.57
N PHE A 266 8.82 6.82 6.66
CA PHE A 266 7.67 6.19 6.04
C PHE A 266 6.94 7.27 5.27
N ASP A 267 6.80 7.13 3.95
CA ASP A 267 5.93 7.98 3.13
C ASP A 267 4.46 7.58 3.38
N MET A 268 4.07 7.61 4.65
CA MET A 268 2.79 7.19 5.19
C MET A 268 2.20 8.37 5.96
N ASP A 269 1.00 8.78 5.56
CA ASP A 269 0.24 9.79 6.27
C ASP A 269 -0.43 9.13 7.50
N LEU A 270 0.16 9.36 8.68
CA LEU A 270 -0.19 8.69 9.94
C LEU A 270 -0.59 9.71 11.01
N GLU A 271 -1.58 9.35 11.83
CA GLU A 271 -1.93 10.06 13.06
C GLU A 271 -1.24 9.42 14.26
N MET A 272 -0.67 10.27 15.12
CA MET A 272 -0.12 9.83 16.40
C MET A 272 -1.21 9.91 17.48
N VAL A 273 -1.62 8.78 18.03
CA VAL A 273 -2.80 8.65 18.91
C VAL A 273 -2.43 7.97 20.23
N TYR A 274 -2.91 8.53 21.34
CA TYR A 274 -2.92 7.86 22.65
C TYR A 274 -4.31 7.25 22.92
N GLY A 275 -4.33 6.13 23.64
CA GLY A 275 -5.56 5.57 24.21
C GLY A 275 -6.49 4.82 23.25
N ALA A 276 -6.08 4.59 22.00
CA ALA A 276 -6.80 3.66 21.12
C ALA A 276 -6.70 2.21 21.67
N ASP A 277 -5.53 1.82 22.18
CA ASP A 277 -5.37 0.63 23.02
C ASP A 277 -5.53 0.99 24.51
N THR A 278 -6.65 0.59 25.09
CA THR A 278 -6.97 0.85 26.50
C THR A 278 -6.17 -0.02 27.48
N SER A 279 -5.36 -0.98 27.00
CA SER A 279 -4.50 -1.79 27.87
C SER A 279 -3.29 -1.04 28.42
N ASN A 280 -2.87 0.05 27.76
CA ASN A 280 -1.77 0.90 28.22
C ASN A 280 -2.07 2.39 27.93
N PRO A 281 -2.33 3.23 28.97
CA PRO A 281 -2.61 4.66 28.78
C PRO A 281 -1.42 5.47 28.27
N TRP A 282 -0.21 4.92 28.27
CA TRP A 282 1.02 5.55 27.79
C TRP A 282 1.49 5.01 26.44
N ARG A 283 0.69 4.16 25.80
CA ARG A 283 0.97 3.69 24.45
C ARG A 283 0.63 4.79 23.45
N LEU A 284 1.66 5.27 22.76
CA LEU A 284 1.53 6.13 21.61
C LEU A 284 1.53 5.28 20.34
N GLN A 285 0.51 5.43 19.51
CA GLN A 285 0.28 4.62 18.33
C GLN A 285 0.40 5.48 17.08
N ALA A 286 1.13 5.01 16.08
CA ALA A 286 1.06 5.56 14.73
C ALA A 286 -0.05 4.81 13.98
N ILE A 287 -1.16 5.49 13.71
CA ILE A 287 -2.39 4.91 13.16
C ILE A 287 -2.72 5.57 11.83
N GLU A 288 -3.04 4.76 10.83
CA GLU A 288 -3.57 5.22 9.55
C GLU A 288 -4.90 5.98 9.72
N HIS A 289 -5.21 6.86 8.77
CA HIS A 289 -6.50 7.54 8.71
C HIS A 289 -7.65 6.54 8.49
N ALA A 290 -8.88 6.93 8.82
CA ALA A 290 -10.05 6.09 8.59
C ALA A 290 -10.27 5.83 7.09
N GLN A 291 -10.15 4.57 6.66
CA GLN A 291 -10.30 4.15 5.27
C GLN A 291 -11.35 3.06 5.10
N SER A 292 -11.97 3.05 3.92
CA SER A 292 -12.84 1.93 3.55
C SER A 292 -12.02 0.65 3.43
N PRO A 293 -12.51 -0.50 3.94
CA PRO A 293 -11.85 -1.78 3.73
C PRO A 293 -12.06 -2.33 2.30
N ILE A 294 -12.97 -1.71 1.53
CA ILE A 294 -13.32 -2.08 0.16
C ILE A 294 -12.96 -0.92 -0.77
N ASN A 295 -12.35 -1.22 -1.91
CA ASN A 295 -12.14 -0.24 -2.97
C ASN A 295 -12.57 -0.84 -4.32
N ARG A 296 -12.84 0.01 -5.32
CA ARG A 296 -13.11 -0.45 -6.68
C ARG A 296 -11.80 -0.63 -7.44
N HIS A 297 -11.63 -1.78 -8.08
CA HIS A 297 -10.50 -2.02 -8.96
C HIS A 297 -10.48 -0.94 -10.07
N PRO A 298 -9.33 -0.31 -10.36
CA PRO A 298 -9.27 0.94 -11.13
C PRO A 298 -9.69 0.78 -12.61
N VAL A 299 -9.61 -0.43 -13.16
CA VAL A 299 -9.96 -0.72 -14.55
C VAL A 299 -11.36 -1.30 -14.67
N THR A 300 -11.65 -2.38 -13.93
CA THR A 300 -12.92 -3.12 -14.02
C THR A 300 -14.06 -2.48 -13.21
N GLY A 301 -13.74 -1.64 -12.23
CA GLY A 301 -14.72 -1.06 -11.30
C GLY A 301 -15.29 -2.04 -10.27
N GLN A 302 -14.85 -3.30 -10.30
CA GLN A 302 -15.29 -4.36 -9.38
C GLN A 302 -14.89 -4.01 -7.94
N PRO A 303 -15.81 -4.07 -6.96
CA PRO A 303 -15.46 -3.97 -5.54
C PRO A 303 -14.55 -5.13 -5.13
N VAL A 304 -13.47 -4.81 -4.41
CA VAL A 304 -12.53 -5.80 -3.87
C VAL A 304 -12.14 -5.44 -2.45
N TRP A 305 -11.84 -6.46 -1.64
CA TRP A 305 -11.13 -6.26 -0.38
C TRP A 305 -9.79 -5.58 -0.65
N PHE A 306 -9.61 -4.37 -0.11
CA PHE A 306 -8.41 -3.56 -0.28
C PHE A 306 -7.99 -3.00 1.08
N CYS A 307 -7.61 -3.91 1.97
CA CYS A 307 -7.37 -3.61 3.38
C CYS A 307 -6.40 -4.59 4.01
N ASN A 308 -5.50 -4.07 4.85
CA ASN A 308 -4.48 -4.87 5.52
C ASN A 308 -4.92 -5.38 6.90
N LEU A 309 -6.23 -5.34 7.19
CA LEU A 309 -6.77 -5.72 8.49
C LEU A 309 -6.35 -7.12 8.93
N HIS A 310 -6.39 -8.09 8.01
CA HIS A 310 -6.00 -9.46 8.31
C HIS A 310 -4.53 -9.56 8.77
N ASN A 311 -3.63 -8.81 8.11
CA ASN A 311 -2.22 -8.77 8.50
C ASN A 311 -2.00 -8.10 9.86
N HIS A 312 -2.67 -6.98 10.13
CA HIS A 312 -2.42 -6.17 11.31
C HIS A 312 -3.29 -6.51 12.53
N SER A 313 -4.30 -7.36 12.39
CA SER A 313 -5.15 -7.76 13.52
C SER A 313 -4.33 -8.48 14.59
N ARG A 314 -4.31 -7.90 15.81
CA ARG A 314 -3.68 -8.53 16.97
C ARG A 314 -4.33 -9.88 17.27
N TYR A 315 -5.65 -9.96 17.16
CA TYR A 315 -6.40 -11.20 17.42
C TYR A 315 -5.92 -12.37 16.56
N LEU A 316 -5.79 -12.15 15.24
CA LEU A 316 -5.32 -13.17 14.31
C LEU A 316 -3.84 -13.44 14.48
N ARG A 317 -3.03 -12.39 14.61
CA ARG A 317 -1.58 -12.50 14.77
C ARG A 317 -1.21 -13.37 15.96
N ASP A 318 -1.80 -13.11 17.12
CA ASP A 318 -1.50 -13.84 18.36
C ASP A 318 -1.92 -15.33 18.30
N ARG A 319 -2.64 -15.73 17.23
CA ARG A 319 -3.08 -17.11 16.95
C ARG A 319 -2.37 -17.74 15.74
N ARG A 320 -1.48 -17.01 15.07
CA ARG A 320 -0.66 -17.58 14.00
C ARG A 320 0.34 -18.59 14.60
N PRO A 321 0.75 -19.61 13.84
CA PRO A 321 1.76 -20.57 14.27
C PRO A 321 3.17 -19.94 14.18
N CYS A 322 3.41 -18.84 14.89
CA CYS A 322 4.73 -18.17 14.91
C CYS A 322 5.24 -18.00 16.34
N THR A 323 6.54 -18.25 16.52
CA THR A 323 7.23 -18.12 17.82
C THR A 323 8.03 -16.82 17.93
N VAL A 324 8.03 -15.98 16.89
CA VAL A 324 8.81 -14.75 16.84
C VAL A 324 7.98 -13.60 17.42
N PRO A 325 8.44 -12.94 18.50
CA PRO A 325 7.83 -11.70 18.98
C PRO A 325 7.96 -10.64 17.89
N GLU A 326 6.82 -10.16 17.37
CA GLU A 326 6.83 -9.19 16.28
C GLU A 326 7.08 -7.77 16.80
N VAL A 327 7.82 -6.99 16.01
CA VAL A 327 8.13 -5.60 16.30
C VAL A 327 6.86 -4.75 16.16
N GLY A 328 6.50 -4.02 17.20
CA GLY A 328 5.57 -2.88 17.08
C GLY A 328 4.12 -3.14 17.46
N MET A 329 3.71 -4.32 17.95
CA MET A 329 2.39 -4.57 18.60
C MET A 329 1.16 -4.02 17.84
N THR A 330 1.17 -4.10 16.50
CA THR A 330 0.10 -3.60 15.62
C THR A 330 -1.28 -4.15 16.00
N ASP A 331 -2.34 -3.38 15.70
CA ASP A 331 -3.73 -3.78 15.86
C ASP A 331 -4.65 -2.99 14.91
N VAL A 332 -5.93 -3.36 14.87
CA VAL A 332 -6.95 -2.77 14.00
C VAL A 332 -8.15 -2.22 14.77
N TYR A 333 -8.71 -1.14 14.24
CA TYR A 333 -9.82 -0.41 14.84
C TYR A 333 -10.82 0.02 13.78
N HIS A 334 -12.03 0.37 14.20
CA HIS A 334 -12.97 1.10 13.36
C HIS A 334 -12.47 2.53 13.09
N GLY A 335 -13.10 3.23 12.14
CA GLY A 335 -12.81 4.63 11.79
C GLY A 335 -12.84 5.59 12.98
N ASP A 336 -13.68 5.32 13.96
CA ASP A 336 -13.83 6.07 15.21
C ASP A 336 -12.83 5.63 16.31
N LEU A 337 -11.87 4.76 15.97
CA LEU A 337 -10.94 4.09 16.89
C LEU A 337 -11.60 3.11 17.87
N GLY A 338 -12.89 2.82 17.71
CA GLY A 338 -13.56 1.75 18.44
C GLY A 338 -12.96 0.39 18.10
N ARG A 339 -12.88 -0.51 19.08
CA ARG A 339 -12.34 -1.86 18.84
C ARG A 339 -13.22 -2.65 17.87
N ILE A 340 -12.59 -3.34 16.93
CA ILE A 340 -13.27 -4.36 16.11
C ILE A 340 -13.41 -5.61 16.96
N SER A 341 -14.61 -6.21 16.98
CA SER A 341 -14.86 -7.43 17.76
C SER A 341 -14.01 -8.59 17.24
N PRO A 342 -13.42 -9.42 18.11
CA PRO A 342 -12.81 -10.69 17.69
C PRO A 342 -13.71 -11.57 16.84
N GLU A 343 -15.03 -11.53 17.07
CA GLU A 343 -16.01 -12.30 16.30
C GLU A 343 -16.17 -11.80 14.85
N ASP A 344 -15.85 -10.54 14.59
CA ASP A 344 -15.90 -9.92 13.27
C ASP A 344 -14.61 -10.21 12.46
N VAL A 345 -13.59 -10.78 13.10
CA VAL A 345 -12.27 -11.00 12.51
C VAL A 345 -11.91 -12.49 12.38
N ARG A 346 -12.63 -13.37 13.08
CA ARG A 346 -12.33 -14.81 13.16
C ARG A 346 -12.58 -15.58 11.87
#